data_AF-A0A7S0R7B7-F1
#
_entry.id   AF-A0A7S0R7B7-F1
#
_cell.length_a   1.000
_cell.length_b   1.000
_cell.length_c   1.000
_cell.angle_alpha   90.00
_cell.angle_beta   90.00
_cell.angle_gamma   90.00
#
_symmetry.space_group_name_H-M   'P 1'
#
loop_
_entity.id
_entity.type
_entity.pdbx_description
1 polymer ?
#
loop_
_entity_poly.entity_id
_entity_poly.type
_entity_poly.pdbx_seq_one_letter_code
_entity_poly.pdbx_strand_id
1 'polypeptide(L)'
;ARRRNFGFNGQLSPQPRTFSNDYFVNLLNPQQGVLRMPSDRILAGTAGLVEWVEVYAANNSKFLEDYAAAHIKMAHLGFEAPSDPSVPDTPPSFGVIDIPPALVVLANATEGYTSPEADKCRGQVCRERLDRAAGGVVELLRNATGNPGRRANR
;
A
#
# COMPACT_ATOMS: atom_id res chain seq x y z
N ALA A 1 -13.00 14.41 -10.87
CA ALA A 1 -13.17 14.39 -12.34
C ALA A 1 -12.81 15.75 -12.95
N ARG A 2 -12.32 15.79 -14.19
CA ARG A 2 -12.09 17.05 -14.91
C ARG A 2 -13.16 17.26 -15.98
N ARG A 3 -13.73 18.47 -16.00
CA ARG A 3 -14.85 18.83 -16.88
C ARG A 3 -14.56 18.57 -18.37
N ARG A 4 -13.32 18.82 -18.79
CA ARG A 4 -12.87 18.66 -20.19
C ARG A 4 -12.90 17.22 -20.69
N ASN A 5 -12.89 16.23 -19.80
CA ASN A 5 -12.77 14.82 -20.18
C ASN A 5 -14.10 14.09 -20.05
N PHE A 6 -14.85 14.35 -18.98
CA PHE A 6 -16.03 13.58 -18.61
C PHE A 6 -17.29 14.44 -18.38
N GLY A 7 -17.23 15.75 -18.63
CA GLY A 7 -18.33 16.68 -18.35
C GLY A 7 -18.56 16.99 -16.86
N PHE A 8 -17.99 16.20 -15.95
CA PHE A 8 -18.08 16.40 -14.50
C PHE A 8 -16.90 17.19 -13.94
N ASN A 9 -17.18 18.09 -12.99
CA ASN A 9 -16.15 18.86 -12.27
C ASN A 9 -16.31 18.68 -10.77
N GLY A 10 -15.20 18.50 -10.05
CA GLY A 10 -15.19 18.31 -8.60
C GLY A 10 -14.44 17.07 -8.14
N GLN A 11 -14.21 17.01 -6.84
CA GLN A 11 -13.51 15.92 -6.14
C GLN A 11 -14.53 14.91 -5.60
N LEU A 12 -14.20 13.63 -5.56
CA LEU A 12 -15.11 12.57 -5.07
C LEU A 12 -15.08 12.42 -3.54
N SER A 13 -14.07 13.00 -2.89
CA SER A 13 -13.94 13.08 -1.44
C SER A 13 -13.47 14.48 -1.04
N PRO A 14 -13.73 14.91 0.21
CA PRO A 14 -13.18 16.16 0.76
C PRO A 14 -11.64 16.15 0.84
N GLN A 15 -11.06 14.95 0.99
CA GLN A 15 -9.63 14.73 1.09
C GLN A 15 -9.13 13.93 -0.14
N PRO A 16 -8.94 14.59 -1.30
CA PRO A 16 -8.65 13.90 -2.57
C PRO A 16 -7.27 13.24 -2.63
N ARG A 17 -6.40 13.52 -1.65
CA ARG A 17 -5.04 12.97 -1.57
C ARG A 17 -4.92 11.85 -0.53
N THR A 18 -5.99 11.55 0.19
CA THR A 18 -6.02 10.52 1.22
C THR A 18 -6.87 9.35 0.70
N PHE A 19 -6.38 8.13 0.88
CA PHE A 19 -7.12 6.93 0.53
C PHE A 19 -7.83 6.39 1.78
N SER A 20 -9.14 6.60 1.85
CA SER A 20 -10.00 6.30 3.00
C SER A 20 -11.39 5.89 2.53
N ASN A 21 -12.24 5.44 3.47
CA ASN A 21 -13.64 5.16 3.23
C ASN A 21 -14.54 6.42 3.11
N ASP A 22 -13.97 7.64 3.11
CA ASP A 22 -14.72 8.90 3.00
C ASP A 22 -15.63 8.97 1.77
N TYR A 23 -15.27 8.24 0.71
CA TYR A 23 -16.11 8.09 -0.48
C TYR A 23 -17.49 7.50 -0.14
N PHE A 24 -17.53 6.40 0.63
CA PHE A 24 -18.78 5.73 1.01
C PHE A 24 -19.58 6.55 2.03
N VAL A 25 -18.88 7.22 2.95
CA VAL A 25 -19.52 8.15 3.91
C VAL A 25 -20.23 9.29 3.17
N ASN A 26 -19.55 9.90 2.18
CA ASN A 26 -20.14 10.95 1.35
C ASN A 26 -21.27 10.43 0.43
N LEU A 27 -21.29 9.13 0.12
CA LEU A 27 -22.34 8.55 -0.71
C LEU A 27 -23.68 8.45 0.03
N LEU A 28 -23.63 8.14 1.33
CA LEU A 28 -24.77 8.12 2.22
C LEU A 28 -25.18 9.53 2.65
N ASN A 29 -24.19 10.36 3.02
CA ASN A 29 -24.38 11.72 3.50
C ASN A 29 -23.68 12.72 2.57
N PRO A 30 -24.35 13.17 1.50
CA PRO A 30 -23.74 14.01 0.48
C PRO A 30 -23.33 15.38 1.04
N GLN A 31 -22.04 15.68 0.92
CA GLN A 31 -21.47 16.97 1.31
C GLN A 31 -21.50 17.96 0.13
N GLN A 32 -21.75 19.24 0.45
CA GLN A 32 -21.74 20.29 -0.55
C GLN A 32 -20.34 20.48 -1.14
N GLY A 33 -20.25 20.53 -2.47
CA GLY A 33 -18.99 20.69 -3.20
C GLY A 33 -18.24 19.39 -3.50
N VAL A 34 -18.70 18.25 -2.99
CA VAL A 34 -18.16 16.94 -3.36
C VAL A 34 -18.97 16.38 -4.54
N LEU A 35 -18.27 15.96 -5.58
CA LEU A 35 -18.84 15.37 -6.78
C LEU A 35 -19.39 13.98 -6.45
N ARG A 36 -20.58 13.69 -6.98
CA ARG A 36 -21.16 12.35 -7.02
C ARG A 36 -21.60 12.05 -8.44
N MET A 37 -21.04 11.01 -9.06
CA MET A 37 -21.39 10.64 -10.42
C MET A 37 -22.74 9.90 -10.45
N PRO A 38 -23.45 9.88 -11.60
CA PRO A 38 -24.67 9.09 -11.75
C PRO A 38 -24.44 7.60 -11.45
N SER A 39 -23.28 7.05 -11.83
CA SER A 39 -22.88 5.68 -11.51
C SER A 39 -22.79 5.43 -10.00
N ASP A 40 -22.17 6.37 -9.27
CA ASP A 40 -22.03 6.27 -7.82
C ASP A 40 -23.40 6.31 -7.13
N ARG A 41 -24.35 7.08 -7.69
CA ARG A 41 -25.72 7.14 -7.16
C ARG A 41 -26.42 5.79 -7.20
N ILE A 42 -26.15 4.97 -8.21
CA ILE A 42 -26.74 3.64 -8.36
C ILE A 42 -26.29 2.69 -7.24
N LEU A 43 -25.05 2.82 -6.74
CA LEU A 43 -24.54 2.00 -5.64
C LEU A 43 -25.39 2.16 -4.37
N ALA A 44 -25.88 3.37 -4.11
CA ALA A 44 -26.76 3.66 -2.97
C ALA A 44 -28.26 3.46 -3.26
N GLY A 45 -28.63 3.06 -4.47
CA GLY A 45 -30.03 2.85 -4.87
C GLY A 45 -30.38 1.40 -5.24
N THR A 46 -29.38 0.52 -5.37
CA THR A 46 -29.57 -0.86 -5.83
C THR A 46 -29.56 -1.82 -4.65
N ALA A 47 -30.61 -2.64 -4.52
CA ALA A 47 -30.69 -3.66 -3.49
C ALA A 47 -29.46 -4.59 -3.54
N GLY A 48 -28.87 -4.88 -2.39
CA GLY A 48 -27.63 -5.64 -2.24
C GLY A 48 -26.35 -4.80 -2.30
N LEU A 49 -26.28 -3.74 -3.11
CA LEU A 49 -25.11 -2.84 -3.12
C LEU A 49 -25.12 -1.84 -1.96
N VAL A 50 -26.32 -1.39 -1.57
CA VAL A 50 -26.51 -0.46 -0.43
C VAL A 50 -25.92 -1.02 0.86
N GLU A 51 -26.12 -2.32 1.13
CA GLU A 51 -25.59 -2.98 2.32
C GLU A 51 -24.05 -2.89 2.37
N TRP A 52 -23.37 -3.13 1.24
CA TRP A 52 -21.92 -2.98 1.17
C TRP A 52 -21.46 -1.53 1.36
N VAL A 53 -22.22 -0.57 0.83
CA VAL A 53 -21.93 0.86 1.05
C VAL A 53 -22.00 1.21 2.53
N GLU A 54 -23.00 0.71 3.26
CA GLU A 54 -23.15 0.93 4.70
C GLU A 54 -22.01 0.27 5.49
N VAL A 55 -21.65 -0.97 5.17
CA VAL A 55 -20.55 -1.70 5.81
C VAL A 55 -19.22 -0.95 5.64
N TYR A 56 -18.91 -0.48 4.43
CA TYR A 56 -17.66 0.24 4.16
C TYR A 56 -17.67 1.66 4.74
N ALA A 57 -18.82 2.33 4.78
CA ALA A 57 -18.95 3.61 5.46
C ALA A 57 -18.72 3.49 6.98
N ALA A 58 -19.15 2.39 7.60
CA ALA A 58 -18.99 2.16 9.04
C ALA A 58 -17.58 1.65 9.43
N ASN A 59 -16.90 0.89 8.57
CA ASN A 59 -15.64 0.25 8.90
C ASN A 59 -14.55 0.47 7.82
N ASN A 60 -13.63 1.40 8.10
CA ASN A 60 -12.53 1.72 7.21
C ASN A 60 -11.54 0.56 7.02
N SER A 61 -11.23 -0.21 8.07
CA SER A 61 -10.28 -1.33 7.99
C SER A 61 -10.80 -2.43 7.07
N LYS A 62 -12.10 -2.76 7.17
CA LYS A 62 -12.73 -3.74 6.28
C LYS A 62 -12.73 -3.29 4.82
N PHE A 63 -12.97 -2.00 4.57
CA PHE A 63 -12.85 -1.43 3.23
C PHE A 63 -11.44 -1.62 2.66
N LEU A 64 -10.39 -1.28 3.42
CA LEU A 64 -9.01 -1.39 2.94
C LEU A 64 -8.60 -2.84 2.66
N GLU A 65 -9.01 -3.78 3.53
CA GLU A 65 -8.77 -5.21 3.35
C GLU A 65 -9.42 -5.75 2.07
N ASP A 66 -10.73 -5.52 1.91
CA ASP A 66 -11.48 -5.97 0.73
C ASP A 66 -11.00 -5.27 -0.55
N TYR A 67 -10.64 -3.99 -0.46
CA TYR A 67 -10.09 -3.22 -1.57
C TYR A 67 -8.76 -3.79 -2.06
N ALA A 68 -7.85 -4.15 -1.14
CA ALA A 68 -6.56 -4.74 -1.49
C ALA A 68 -6.77 -6.09 -2.19
N ALA A 69 -7.60 -6.97 -1.64
CA ALA A 69 -7.91 -8.26 -2.24
C ALA A 69 -8.56 -8.12 -3.63
N ALA A 70 -9.49 -7.18 -3.81
CA ALA A 70 -10.12 -6.91 -5.08
C ALA A 70 -9.14 -6.30 -6.10
N HIS A 71 -8.28 -5.37 -5.68
CA HIS A 71 -7.29 -4.75 -6.57
C HIS A 71 -6.24 -5.74 -7.07
N ILE A 72 -5.81 -6.68 -6.23
CA ILE A 72 -4.91 -7.76 -6.65
C ILE A 72 -5.60 -8.63 -7.70
N LYS A 73 -6.84 -9.07 -7.44
CA LYS A 73 -7.61 -9.86 -8.40
C LYS A 73 -7.79 -9.14 -9.73
N MET A 74 -8.12 -7.84 -9.68
CA MET A 74 -8.27 -7.00 -10.86
C MET A 74 -6.96 -6.86 -11.64
N ALA A 75 -5.83 -6.68 -10.95
CA ALA A 75 -4.51 -6.54 -11.58
C ALA A 75 -4.04 -7.84 -12.25
N HIS A 76 -4.49 -9.01 -11.77
CA HIS A 76 -4.19 -10.31 -12.34
C HIS A 76 -5.23 -10.81 -13.36
N LEU A 77 -6.24 -10.02 -13.72
CA LEU A 77 -7.21 -10.42 -14.75
C LEU A 77 -6.48 -10.67 -16.09
N GLY A 78 -6.67 -11.87 -16.64
CA GLY A 78 -6.01 -12.30 -17.87
C GLY A 78 -4.57 -12.78 -17.70
N PHE A 79 -4.08 -12.89 -16.46
CA PHE A 79 -2.82 -13.54 -16.13
C PHE A 79 -3.09 -14.86 -15.39
N GLU A 80 -2.97 -15.98 -16.10
CA GLU A 80 -2.89 -17.29 -15.47
C GLU A 80 -1.43 -17.50 -15.07
N ALA A 81 -1.18 -17.68 -13.77
CA ALA A 81 0.12 -18.17 -13.34
C ALA A 81 0.36 -19.52 -14.01
N PRO A 82 1.57 -19.81 -14.52
CA PRO A 82 1.87 -21.13 -15.05
C PRO A 82 1.51 -22.15 -13.97
N SER A 83 0.60 -23.07 -14.31
CA SER A 83 0.24 -24.18 -13.45
C SER A 83 1.49 -25.05 -13.30
N ASP A 84 2.25 -24.84 -12.22
CA ASP A 84 3.32 -25.75 -11.86
C ASP A 84 2.63 -27.05 -11.37
N PRO A 85 2.76 -28.18 -12.08
CA PRO A 85 2.10 -29.43 -11.69
C PRO A 85 2.61 -29.98 -10.35
N SER A 86 3.61 -29.35 -9.72
CA SER A 86 4.13 -29.70 -8.40
C SER A 86 3.43 -29.00 -7.23
N VAL A 87 2.58 -27.99 -7.47
CA VAL A 87 1.86 -27.29 -6.41
C VAL A 87 0.40 -27.78 -6.37
N PRO A 88 -0.03 -28.51 -5.33
CA PRO A 88 -1.42 -28.93 -5.22
C PRO A 88 -2.33 -27.69 -5.16
N ASP A 89 -3.49 -27.77 -5.83
CA ASP A 89 -4.56 -26.77 -5.92
C ASP A 89 -5.24 -26.52 -4.55
N THR A 90 -4.44 -26.20 -3.55
CA THR A 90 -4.93 -25.59 -2.32
C THR A 90 -5.08 -24.10 -2.58
N PRO A 91 -6.26 -23.50 -2.31
CA PRO A 91 -6.37 -22.04 -2.32
C PRO A 91 -5.25 -21.49 -1.42
N PRO A 92 -4.58 -20.39 -1.80
CA PRO A 92 -3.56 -19.81 -0.96
C PRO A 92 -4.23 -19.41 0.35
N SER A 93 -4.11 -20.26 1.36
CA SER A 93 -4.14 -19.82 2.74
C SER A 93 -3.04 -18.77 2.78
N PHE A 94 -3.43 -17.51 2.92
CA PHE A 94 -2.52 -16.41 3.20
C PHE A 94 -1.79 -16.80 4.47
N GLY A 95 -0.68 -17.52 4.30
CA GLY A 95 0.21 -17.92 5.36
C GLY A 95 0.67 -16.62 5.97
N VAL A 96 0.47 -16.51 7.28
CA VAL A 96 1.22 -15.60 8.13
C VAL A 96 2.65 -15.63 7.59
N ILE A 97 3.12 -14.52 7.04
CA ILE A 97 4.53 -14.39 6.71
C ILE A 97 5.18 -14.47 8.08
N ASP A 98 5.80 -15.61 8.40
CA ASP A 98 6.69 -15.75 9.55
C ASP A 98 7.91 -14.87 9.23
N ILE A 99 7.73 -13.57 9.43
CA ILE A 99 8.83 -12.62 9.41
C ILE A 99 9.67 -13.02 10.62
N PRO A 100 10.92 -13.50 10.42
CA PRO A 100 11.76 -13.83 11.56
C PRO A 100 11.86 -12.58 12.44
N PRO A 101 11.83 -12.69 13.78
CA PRO A 101 11.77 -11.55 14.67
C PRO A 101 12.89 -10.52 14.41
N ALA A 102 14.03 -10.96 13.86
CA ALA A 102 15.12 -10.08 13.43
C ALA A 102 14.72 -9.08 12.31
N LEU A 103 13.83 -9.46 11.39
CA LEU A 103 13.33 -8.58 10.32
C LEU A 103 12.24 -7.62 10.84
N VAL A 104 11.45 -8.02 11.83
CA VAL A 104 10.50 -7.13 12.53
C VAL A 104 11.25 -6.03 13.29
N VAL A 105 12.40 -6.34 13.88
CA VAL A 105 13.24 -5.35 14.58
C VAL A 105 13.81 -4.31 13.62
N LEU A 106 14.19 -4.70 12.39
CA LEU A 106 14.68 -3.76 11.37
C LEU A 106 13.57 -2.85 10.82
N ALA A 107 12.35 -3.37 10.62
CA ALA A 107 11.22 -2.56 10.20
C ALA A 107 10.79 -1.56 11.29
N ASN A 108 10.67 -2.01 12.54
CA ASN A 108 10.31 -1.14 13.68
C ASN A 108 11.41 -0.12 14.03
N ALA A 109 12.68 -0.39 13.70
CA ALA A 109 13.76 0.59 13.85
C ALA A 109 13.68 1.73 12.81
N THR A 110 12.94 1.55 11.72
CA THR A 110 12.68 2.62 10.74
C THR A 110 11.37 3.39 10.98
N GLU A 111 10.46 2.86 11.81
CA GLU A 111 9.19 3.53 12.16
C GLU A 111 9.30 4.49 13.36
N GLY A 112 10.48 4.59 14.00
CA GLY A 112 10.70 5.43 15.17
C GLY A 112 11.46 6.75 14.96
N TYR A 113 11.88 7.10 13.74
CA TYR A 113 12.67 8.32 13.49
C TYR A 113 12.04 9.24 12.44
N THR A 114 10.78 9.66 12.66
CA THR A 114 10.40 11.01 12.26
C THR A 114 10.98 11.97 13.28
N SER A 115 12.28 12.24 13.14
CA SER A 115 12.87 13.42 13.79
C SER A 115 12.16 14.66 13.26
N PRO A 116 11.76 15.61 14.11
CA PRO A 116 11.17 16.89 13.69
C PRO A 116 12.15 17.76 12.87
N GLU A 117 13.35 17.26 12.58
CA GLU A 117 14.41 17.93 11.83
C GLU A 117 14.55 17.43 10.38
N ALA A 118 13.72 16.48 9.94
CA ALA A 118 13.73 15.98 8.56
C ALA A 118 13.30 17.03 7.53
N ASP A 119 12.54 18.06 7.93
CA ASP A 119 12.11 19.16 7.06
C ASP A 119 13.22 20.19 6.75
N LYS A 120 14.36 20.12 7.45
CA LYS A 120 15.49 21.03 7.22
C LYS A 120 16.55 20.52 6.26
N CYS A 121 16.49 19.25 5.86
CA CYS A 121 17.50 18.65 4.98
C CYS A 121 17.18 18.85 3.50
N ARG A 122 17.39 20.08 3.00
CA ARG A 122 17.57 20.32 1.56
C ARG A 122 19.05 20.18 1.20
N GLY A 123 19.41 19.11 0.51
CA GLY A 123 20.70 19.02 -0.20
C GLY A 123 21.45 17.70 -0.05
N GLN A 124 22.47 17.56 -0.91
CA GLN A 124 23.41 16.44 -1.13
C GLN A 124 23.93 15.73 0.14
N VAL A 125 23.97 16.43 1.27
CA VAL A 125 24.53 15.98 2.57
C VAL A 125 23.78 14.78 3.17
N CYS A 126 22.46 14.61 2.91
CA CYS A 126 21.73 13.43 3.37
C CYS A 126 22.11 12.15 2.61
N ARG A 127 22.53 12.30 1.34
CA ARG A 127 22.90 11.16 0.49
C ARG A 127 24.21 10.54 0.98
N GLU A 128 25.20 11.36 1.34
CA GLU A 128 26.49 10.90 1.86
C GLU A 128 26.39 10.20 3.23
N ARG A 129 25.43 10.60 4.09
CA ARG A 129 25.22 9.93 5.38
C ARG A 129 24.47 8.62 5.25
N LEU A 130 23.54 8.50 4.29
CA LEU A 130 22.90 7.23 3.95
C LEU A 130 23.88 6.26 3.28
N ASP A 131 24.75 6.73 2.38
CA ASP A 131 25.78 5.89 1.75
C ASP A 131 26.83 5.40 2.76
N ARG A 132 27.21 6.24 3.73
CA ARG A 132 28.13 5.83 4.83
C ARG A 132 27.47 4.85 5.81
N ALA A 133 26.15 4.96 6.04
CA ALA A 133 25.39 4.01 6.83
C ALA A 133 25.17 2.68 6.09
N ALA A 134 24.89 2.71 4.78
CA ALA A 134 24.75 1.53 3.94
C ALA A 134 26.08 0.78 3.78
N GLY A 135 27.21 1.49 3.68
CA GLY A 135 28.55 0.90 3.63
C GLY A 135 28.89 0.07 4.87
N GLY A 136 28.49 0.52 6.06
CA GLY A 136 28.71 -0.23 7.31
C GLY A 136 27.86 -1.50 7.43
N VAL A 137 26.65 -1.50 6.86
CA VAL A 137 25.77 -2.69 6.85
C VAL A 137 26.31 -3.76 5.90
N VAL A 138 26.88 -3.37 4.75
CA VAL A 138 27.52 -4.30 3.81
C VAL A 138 28.77 -4.95 4.41
N GLU A 139 29.57 -4.20 5.20
CA GLU A 139 30.78 -4.71 5.85
C GLU A 139 30.44 -5.69 7.00
N LEU A 140 29.39 -5.43 7.76
CA LEU A 140 28.88 -6.35 8.78
C LEU A 140 28.34 -7.66 8.18
N LEU A 141 27.64 -7.59 7.04
CA LEU A 141 27.17 -8.79 6.33
C LEU A 141 28.33 -9.64 5.77
N ARG A 142 29.45 -9.00 5.40
CA ARG A 142 30.67 -9.68 4.91
C ARG A 142 31.41 -10.44 6.03
N ASN A 143 31.44 -9.88 7.23
CA ASN A 143 32.06 -10.52 8.40
C ASN A 143 31.16 -11.61 9.00
N ALA A 144 29.83 -11.44 8.95
CA ALA A 144 28.88 -12.42 9.47
C ALA A 144 28.78 -13.70 8.60
N THR A 145 29.16 -13.64 7.33
CA THR A 145 29.08 -14.78 6.38
C THR A 145 30.35 -15.62 6.28
N GLY A 146 31.36 -15.39 7.14
CA GLY A 146 32.45 -16.33 7.42
C GLY A 146 33.02 -17.06 6.20
N ASN A 147 33.56 -16.33 5.22
CA ASN A 147 34.28 -16.94 4.09
C ASN A 147 35.79 -16.63 4.18
N PRO A 148 36.61 -17.54 4.73
CA PRO A 148 38.05 -17.38 4.74
C PRO A 148 38.59 -17.87 3.39
N GLY A 149 38.81 -16.96 2.44
CA GLY A 149 39.53 -17.35 1.23
C GLY A 149 39.48 -16.37 0.06
N ARG A 150 40.49 -15.48 -0.01
CA ARG A 150 41.46 -15.42 -1.12
C ARG A 150 42.40 -14.24 -0.90
N ARG A 151 43.60 -14.53 -0.41
CA ARG A 151 44.81 -13.80 -0.78
C ARG A 151 44.92 -13.87 -2.31
N ALA A 152 44.87 -12.73 -2.98
CA ALA A 152 45.35 -12.62 -4.36
C ALA A 152 46.11 -11.31 -4.49
N ASN A 153 47.40 -11.46 -4.79
CA ASN A 153 48.35 -10.43 -5.20
C ASN A 153 47.73 -9.39 -6.16
N ARG A 154 48.02 -8.11 -5.94
CA ARG A 154 48.92 -7.33 -6.79
C ARG A 154 49.32 -6.03 -6.10
#